data_AF-A0A812X6Y0-F1
#
_entry.id   AF-A0A812X6Y0-F1
#
_cell.length_a   1.000
_cell.length_b   1.000
_cell.length_c   1.000
_cell.angle_alpha   90.00
_cell.angle_beta   90.00
_cell.angle_gamma   90.00
#
_symmetry.space_group_name_H-M   'P 1'
#
loop_
_entity.id
_entity.type
_entity.pdbx_description
1 polymer ?
#
loop_
_entity_poly.entity_id
_entity_poly.type
_entity_poly.pdbx_seq_one_letter_code
_entity_poly.pdbx_strand_id
1 'polypeptide(L)'
;MSQSFGTMLLIYGAFLAICGTAGAALHSWEKKAMHSMYAGLGGFVSMAVCGVLAATEAKVPVAIGVHLALVLMLVFIAVFTIQAVKSSREPEKFDRLVLFMVMGVGSAVALAKAISMKPKKEKK
;
A
#
# COMPACT_ATOMS: atom_id res chain seq x y z
N MET A 1 -6.75 19.63 1.90
CA MET A 1 -7.06 18.18 1.81
C MET A 1 -6.16 17.48 0.79
N SER A 2 -6.06 18.04 -0.43
CA SER A 2 -5.25 17.51 -1.55
C SER A 2 -3.79 17.18 -1.14
N GLN A 3 -3.08 18.16 -0.57
CA GLN A 3 -1.67 17.97 -0.17
C GLN A 3 -1.47 16.97 0.98
N SER A 4 -2.26 17.06 2.05
CA SER A 4 -2.11 16.14 3.20
C SER A 4 -2.39 14.68 2.82
N PHE A 5 -3.36 14.45 1.92
CA PHE A 5 -3.67 13.12 1.39
C PHE A 5 -2.56 12.61 0.46
N GLY A 6 -2.04 13.47 -0.42
CA GLY A 6 -0.89 13.15 -1.28
C GLY A 6 0.36 12.79 -0.48
N THR A 7 0.70 13.55 0.56
CA THR A 7 1.83 13.25 1.45
C THR A 7 1.65 11.92 2.17
N MET A 8 0.43 11.62 2.65
CA MET A 8 0.13 10.34 3.28
C MET A 8 0.31 9.16 2.31
N LEU A 9 -0.13 9.30 1.06
CA LEU A 9 0.08 8.30 0.02
C LEU A 9 1.56 8.08 -0.29
N LEU A 10 2.37 9.13 -0.31
CA LEU A 10 3.82 9.01 -0.51
C LEU A 10 4.49 8.29 0.67
N ILE A 11 4.13 8.63 1.91
CA ILE A 11 4.67 7.96 3.11
C ILE A 11 4.27 6.47 3.09
N TYR A 12 3.01 6.18 2.80
CA TYR A 12 2.52 4.81 2.71
C TYR A 12 3.18 4.03 1.57
N GLY A 13 3.34 4.64 0.39
CA GLY A 13 4.09 4.05 -0.71
C GLY A 13 5.53 3.76 -0.33
N ALA A 14 6.21 4.69 0.35
CA ALA A 14 7.58 4.52 0.80
C ALA A 14 7.69 3.37 1.81
N PHE A 15 6.73 3.25 2.72
CA PHE A 15 6.60 2.10 3.61
C PHE A 15 6.50 0.78 2.83
N LEU A 16 5.66 0.70 1.78
CA LEU A 16 5.57 -0.50 0.94
C LEU A 16 6.89 -0.82 0.22
N ALA A 17 7.60 0.19 -0.29
CA ALA A 17 8.89 0.01 -0.94
C ALA A 17 9.97 -0.47 0.05
N ILE A 18 10.02 0.10 1.25
CA ILE A 18 10.96 -0.32 2.31
C ILE A 18 10.66 -1.77 2.73
N CYS A 19 9.40 -2.12 2.99
CA CYS A 19 9.04 -3.49 3.32
C CYS A 19 9.34 -4.45 2.17
N GLY A 20 9.06 -4.07 0.92
CA GLY A 20 9.36 -4.90 -0.26
C GLY A 20 10.86 -5.13 -0.45
N THR A 21 11.68 -4.10 -0.29
CA THR A 21 13.15 -4.19 -0.39
C THR A 21 13.77 -4.93 0.78
N ALA A 22 13.30 -4.71 2.01
CA ALA A 22 13.70 -5.49 3.18
C ALA A 22 13.39 -6.98 3.01
N GLY A 23 12.22 -7.32 2.46
CA GLY A 23 11.86 -8.70 2.14
C GLY A 23 12.79 -9.37 1.13
N ALA A 24 13.29 -8.61 0.15
CA ALA A 24 14.28 -9.11 -0.81
C ALA A 24 15.68 -9.27 -0.18
N ALA A 25 16.08 -8.31 0.67
CA ALA A 25 17.36 -8.36 1.38
C ALA A 25 17.45 -9.55 2.34
N LEU A 26 16.36 -9.86 3.07
CA LEU A 26 16.27 -11.01 3.97
C LEU A 26 16.38 -12.37 3.25
N HIS A 27 16.21 -12.41 1.93
CA HIS A 27 16.29 -13.63 1.13
C HIS A 27 17.46 -13.60 0.13
N SER A 28 18.51 -12.83 0.42
CA SER A 28 19.72 -12.74 -0.41
C SER A 28 19.43 -12.46 -1.89
N TRP A 29 18.39 -11.67 -2.18
CA TRP A 29 17.99 -11.32 -3.53
C TRP A 29 17.61 -12.51 -4.43
N GLU A 30 17.20 -13.63 -3.84
CA GLU A 30 16.73 -14.78 -4.62
C GLU A 30 15.61 -14.38 -5.57
N LYS A 31 15.67 -14.88 -6.81
CA LYS A 31 14.65 -14.59 -7.84
C LYS A 31 13.23 -14.97 -7.40
N LYS A 32 13.09 -16.01 -6.56
CA LYS A 32 11.81 -16.42 -5.96
C LYS A 32 11.30 -15.46 -4.87
N ALA A 33 12.16 -14.61 -4.31
CA ALA A 33 11.84 -13.61 -3.28
C ALA A 33 11.60 -12.20 -3.82
N MET A 34 12.08 -11.91 -5.04
CA MET A 34 11.93 -10.61 -5.70
C MET A 34 10.47 -10.13 -5.86
N HIS A 35 9.47 -11.02 -5.79
CA HIS A 35 8.06 -10.64 -5.90
C HIS A 35 7.62 -9.60 -4.86
N SER A 36 8.15 -9.65 -3.63
CA SER A 36 7.84 -8.65 -2.60
C SER A 36 8.43 -7.27 -2.95
N MET A 37 9.63 -7.24 -3.55
CA MET A 37 10.25 -5.99 -4.01
C MET A 37 9.47 -5.38 -5.17
N TYR A 38 9.08 -6.17 -6.18
CA TYR A 38 8.25 -5.68 -7.28
C TYR A 38 6.89 -5.17 -6.80
N ALA A 39 6.25 -5.88 -5.86
CA ALA A 39 5.01 -5.44 -5.25
C ALA A 39 5.18 -4.14 -4.44
N GLY A 40 6.28 -4.01 -3.68
CA GLY A 40 6.59 -2.83 -2.90
C GLY A 40 6.88 -1.60 -3.77
N LEU A 41 7.73 -1.76 -4.79
CA LEU A 41 8.10 -0.68 -5.71
C LEU A 41 6.92 -0.27 -6.61
N GLY A 42 6.20 -1.26 -7.15
CA GLY A 42 4.98 -1.03 -7.91
C GLY A 42 3.91 -0.34 -7.06
N GLY A 43 3.79 -0.74 -5.79
CA GLY A 43 2.94 -0.09 -4.80
C GLY A 43 3.30 1.37 -4.58
N PHE A 44 4.59 1.67 -4.38
CA PHE A 44 5.08 3.05 -4.25
C PHE A 44 4.75 3.90 -5.48
N VAL A 45 5.08 3.43 -6.69
CA VAL A 45 4.81 4.16 -7.92
C VAL A 45 3.31 4.43 -8.07
N SER A 46 2.48 3.42 -7.81
CA SER A 46 1.03 3.55 -7.91
C SER A 46 0.47 4.57 -6.91
N MET A 47 0.95 4.55 -5.66
CA MET A 47 0.55 5.51 -4.63
C MET A 47 1.08 6.92 -4.91
N ALA A 48 2.28 7.06 -5.46
CA ALA A 48 2.85 8.33 -5.86
C ALA A 48 2.03 8.97 -6.99
N VAL A 49 1.65 8.20 -8.02
CA VAL A 49 0.79 8.66 -9.10
C VAL A 49 -0.57 9.12 -8.56
N CYS A 50 -1.20 8.32 -7.68
CA CYS A 50 -2.44 8.72 -7.02
C CYS A 50 -2.28 9.99 -6.16
N GLY A 51 -1.14 10.14 -5.49
CA GLY A 51 -0.82 11.30 -4.65
C GLY A 51 -0.66 12.57 -5.47
N VAL A 52 0.01 12.48 -6.63
CA VAL A 52 0.15 13.60 -7.58
C VAL A 52 -1.21 13.99 -8.17
N LEU A 53 -2.02 13.01 -8.58
CA LEU A 53 -3.41 13.24 -9.04
C LEU A 53 -4.25 13.92 -7.95
N ALA A 54 -4.13 13.46 -6.71
CA ALA A 54 -4.81 14.04 -5.56
C ALA A 54 -4.28 15.42 -5.16
N ALA A 55 -3.06 15.81 -5.57
CA ALA A 55 -2.47 17.12 -5.30
C ALA A 55 -2.95 18.22 -6.27
N THR A 56 -3.63 17.86 -7.36
CA THR A 56 -4.14 18.82 -8.34
C THR A 56 -5.30 19.67 -7.80
N GLU A 57 -5.53 20.85 -8.38
CA GLU A 57 -6.65 21.77 -8.03
C GLU A 57 -7.98 21.37 -8.69
N ALA A 58 -7.96 20.45 -9.67
CA ALA A 58 -9.13 20.07 -10.43
C ALA A 58 -9.95 18.98 -9.72
N LYS A 59 -11.27 19.21 -9.56
CA LYS A 59 -12.17 18.33 -8.78
C LYS A 59 -12.22 16.88 -9.28
N VAL A 60 -12.18 16.68 -10.60
CA VAL A 60 -12.27 15.36 -11.23
C VAL A 60 -11.01 14.51 -11.00
N PRO A 61 -9.78 14.98 -11.31
CA PRO A 61 -8.56 14.20 -11.05
C PRO A 61 -8.33 13.93 -9.56
N VAL A 62 -8.71 14.86 -8.68
CA VAL A 62 -8.66 14.61 -7.22
C VAL A 62 -9.59 13.46 -6.82
N ALA A 63 -10.83 13.47 -7.30
CA ALA A 63 -11.79 12.42 -7.00
C ALA A 63 -11.32 11.05 -7.52
N ILE A 64 -10.76 11.01 -8.74
CA ILE A 64 -10.19 9.79 -9.32
C ILE A 64 -9.01 9.30 -8.49
N GLY A 65 -8.03 10.16 -8.19
CA GLY A 65 -6.84 9.80 -7.43
C GLY A 65 -7.17 9.23 -6.05
N VAL A 66 -8.14 9.83 -5.35
CA VAL A 66 -8.59 9.35 -4.04
C VAL A 66 -9.28 7.99 -4.13
N HIS A 67 -10.19 7.77 -5.10
CA HIS A 67 -10.87 6.48 -5.23
C HIS A 67 -9.92 5.38 -5.69
N LEU A 68 -9.06 5.68 -6.66
CA LEU A 68 -8.07 4.73 -7.16
C LEU A 68 -7.09 4.32 -6.06
N ALA A 69 -6.64 5.27 -5.24
CA ALA A 69 -5.81 4.98 -4.06
C ALA A 69 -6.50 4.03 -3.08
N LEU A 70 -7.77 4.26 -2.75
CA LEU A 70 -8.52 3.41 -1.81
C LEU A 70 -8.73 2.00 -2.35
N VAL A 71 -9.06 1.88 -3.64
CA VAL A 71 -9.20 0.58 -4.30
C VAL A 71 -7.87 -0.16 -4.29
N LEU A 72 -6.77 0.51 -4.62
CA LEU A 72 -5.42 -0.08 -4.58
C LEU A 72 -5.01 -0.50 -3.17
N MET A 73 -5.30 0.30 -2.14
CA MET A 73 -5.06 -0.08 -0.74
C MET A 73 -5.84 -1.36 -0.37
N LEU A 74 -7.10 -1.49 -0.79
CA LEU A 74 -7.88 -2.72 -0.59
C LEU A 74 -7.28 -3.93 -1.31
N VAL A 75 -6.84 -3.74 -2.56
CA VAL A 75 -6.15 -4.78 -3.34
C VAL A 75 -4.87 -5.21 -2.63
N PHE A 76 -4.06 -4.27 -2.13
CA PHE A 76 -2.85 -4.57 -1.38
C PHE A 76 -3.14 -5.36 -0.10
N ILE A 77 -4.15 -4.95 0.68
CA ILE A 77 -4.59 -5.71 1.88
C ILE A 77 -4.97 -7.13 1.50
N ALA A 78 -5.77 -7.32 0.46
CA ALA A 78 -6.19 -8.65 0.00
C ALA A 78 -5.00 -9.51 -0.43
N VAL A 79 -4.10 -8.96 -1.26
CA VAL A 79 -2.90 -9.65 -1.73
C VAL A 79 -1.98 -10.03 -0.56
N PHE A 80 -1.69 -9.10 0.36
CA PHE A 80 -0.85 -9.38 1.52
C PHE A 80 -1.48 -10.41 2.45
N THR A 81 -2.80 -10.37 2.62
CA THR A 81 -3.53 -11.37 3.44
C THR A 81 -3.45 -12.76 2.79
N ILE A 82 -3.70 -12.87 1.49
CA ILE A 82 -3.59 -14.14 0.76
C ILE A 82 -2.15 -14.68 0.83
N GLN A 83 -1.15 -13.82 0.67
CA GLN A 83 0.25 -14.23 0.76
C GLN A 83 0.67 -14.62 2.19
N ALA A 84 0.12 -13.96 3.22
CA ALA A 84 0.33 -14.34 4.62
C ALA A 84 -0.27 -15.72 4.92
N VAL A 85 -1.51 -15.99 4.48
CA VAL A 85 -2.16 -17.30 4.66
C VAL A 85 -1.46 -18.39 3.86
N LYS A 86 -0.96 -18.08 2.66
CA LYS A 86 -0.19 -19.05 1.88
C LYS A 86 1.14 -19.37 2.57
N SER A 87 1.82 -18.36 3.10
CA SER A 87 3.10 -18.53 3.80
C SER A 87 2.94 -19.20 5.17
N SER A 88 1.78 -19.12 5.82
CA SER A 88 1.54 -19.81 7.11
C SER A 88 1.40 -21.32 6.97
N ARG A 89 1.08 -21.80 5.77
CA ARG A 89 0.93 -23.23 5.45
C ARG A 89 2.25 -23.89 5.02
N GLU A 90 3.28 -23.10 4.73
CA GLU A 90 4.59 -23.59 4.28
C GLU A 90 5.68 -23.13 5.27
N PRO A 91 6.25 -24.02 6.10
CA PRO A 91 7.21 -23.64 7.15
C PRO A 91 8.48 -23.00 6.60
N GLU A 92 8.88 -23.31 5.36
CA GLU A 92 10.02 -22.69 4.67
C GLU A 92 9.82 -21.21 4.31
N LYS A 93 8.59 -20.67 4.42
CA LYS A 93 8.27 -19.28 4.04
C LYS A 93 7.84 -18.41 5.22
N PHE A 94 8.08 -18.86 6.44
CA PHE A 94 7.63 -18.17 7.65
C PHE A 94 8.27 -16.78 7.82
N ASP A 95 9.51 -16.58 7.33
CA ASP A 95 10.13 -15.24 7.30
C ASP A 95 9.34 -14.23 6.46
N ARG A 96 8.65 -14.69 5.41
CA ARG A 96 7.81 -13.84 4.57
C ARG A 96 6.45 -13.57 5.21
N LEU A 97 5.97 -14.45 6.07
CA LEU A 97 4.71 -14.29 6.78
C LEU A 97 4.72 -13.04 7.65
N VAL A 98 5.81 -12.81 8.40
CA VAL A 98 5.95 -11.61 9.23
C VAL A 98 5.95 -10.35 8.35
N LEU A 99 6.68 -10.37 7.23
CA LEU A 99 6.71 -9.27 6.28
C LEU A 99 5.30 -8.95 5.74
N PHE A 100 4.56 -9.96 5.29
CA PHE A 100 3.21 -9.78 4.76
C PHE A 100 2.21 -9.35 5.81
N MET A 101 2.34 -9.80 7.07
CA MET A 101 1.54 -9.30 8.18
C MET A 101 1.79 -7.82 8.43
N VAL A 102 3.06 -7.40 8.49
CA VAL A 102 3.42 -5.99 8.71
C VAL A 102 2.89 -5.12 7.56
N MET A 103 3.08 -5.55 6.32
CA MET A 103 2.55 -4.84 5.15
C MET A 103 1.01 -4.79 5.16
N GLY A 104 0.34 -5.89 5.50
CA GLY A 104 -1.12 -5.96 5.59
C GLY A 104 -1.69 -5.04 6.66
N VAL A 105 -1.12 -5.04 7.87
CA VAL A 105 -1.53 -4.16 8.97
C VAL A 105 -1.26 -2.70 8.62
N GLY A 106 -0.08 -2.38 8.08
CA GLY A 106 0.25 -1.03 7.63
C GLY A 106 -0.72 -0.52 6.56
N SER A 107 -1.12 -1.40 5.62
CA SER A 107 -2.11 -1.11 4.59
C SER A 107 -3.51 -0.85 5.18
N ALA A 108 -3.93 -1.61 6.19
CA ALA A 108 -5.20 -1.40 6.86
C ALA A 108 -5.25 -0.08 7.65
N VAL A 109 -4.16 0.27 8.35
CA VAL A 109 -4.04 1.56 9.05
C VAL A 109 -4.04 2.72 8.06
N ALA A 110 -3.31 2.58 6.95
CA ALA A 110 -3.30 3.56 5.87
C ALA A 110 -4.70 3.76 5.28
N LEU A 111 -5.43 2.67 5.00
CA LEU A 111 -6.80 2.73 4.50
C LEU A 111 -7.74 3.43 5.51
N ALA A 112 -7.65 3.09 6.80
CA ALA A 112 -8.47 3.72 7.85
C ALA A 112 -8.22 5.24 7.95
N LYS A 113 -6.95 5.67 7.85
CA LYS A 113 -6.58 7.09 7.78
C LYS A 113 -7.09 7.75 6.49
N ALA A 114 -6.95 7.10 5.34
CA ALA A 114 -7.44 7.62 4.07
C ALA A 114 -8.97 7.81 4.07
N ILE A 115 -9.72 6.89 4.69
CA ILE A 115 -11.18 7.00 4.86
C ILE A 115 -11.55 8.14 5.82
N SER A 116 -10.84 8.30 6.93
CA SER A 116 -11.14 9.39 7.89
C SER A 116 -10.82 10.78 7.35
N MET A 117 -9.94 10.86 6.35
CA MET A 117 -9.62 12.10 5.63
C MET A 117 -10.63 12.47 4.55
N LYS A 118 -11.58 11.58 4.17
CA LYS A 118 -12.69 11.98 3.29
C LYS A 118 -13.59 12.99 4.02
N PRO A 119 -14.05 14.05 3.32
CA PRO A 119 -15.01 14.97 3.91
C PRO A 119 -16.28 14.18 4.24
N LYS A 120 -16.67 14.17 5.52
CA LYS A 120 -18.01 13.69 5.92
C LYS A 120 -19.01 14.58 5.19
N LYS A 121 -19.94 13.98 4.44
CA LYS A 121 -21.11 14.70 3.94
C LYS A 121 -21.75 15.37 5.16
N GLU A 122 -21.88 16.70 5.13
CA GLU A 122 -22.78 17.37 6.07
C GLU A 122 -24.14 16.69 5.92
N LYS A 123 -24.67 16.19 7.04
CA LYS A 123 -26.06 15.73 7.09
C LYS A 123 -26.91 16.96 6.81
N LYS A 124 -27.44 17.04 5.59
CA LYS A 124 -28.53 17.95 5.27
C LYS A 124 -29.83 17.36 5.77
#